data_AF-A0A7X6XT38-F1
#
_entry.id   AF-A0A7X6XT38-F1
#
_cell.length_a   1.000
_cell.length_b   1.000
_cell.length_c   1.000
_cell.angle_alpha   90.00
_cell.angle_beta   90.00
_cell.angle_gamma   90.00
#
_symmetry.space_group_name_H-M   'P 1'
#
loop_
_entity.id
_entity.type
_entity.pdbx_description
1 polymer ?
#
loop_
_entity_poly.entity_id
_entity_poly.type
_entity_poly.pdbx_seq_one_letter_code
_entity_poly.pdbx_strand_id
1 'polypeptide(L)'
;MLIRSKWIKKITVAVILIFAVFLTSLSSQSTLNAADSSDSANSEVHFLLELQEFIKSNYVREINDLTILKGAIKGMVESLDDPYSEYFTQEGFKNFNDSTSGNFNGIGIVITSKEKMVTIVSVLDETPAKFAGLKPGDYIVEIDGNDVKGLSVAEVASRIKGQSGTNVSMGVIRSGESQILKFNITRDIIKVNPIESKILGQGIGYLKITEFNDNTVENLDSALNQFKEG
;
A
#
# COMPACT_ATOMS: atom_id res chain seq x y z
N MET A 1 -33.54 76.86 -29.30
CA MET A 1 -32.74 76.01 -28.39
C MET A 1 -33.43 74.70 -27.95
N LEU A 2 -34.74 74.51 -28.14
CA LEU A 2 -35.49 73.37 -27.55
C LEU A 2 -35.61 72.08 -28.42
N ILE A 3 -35.24 72.11 -29.70
CA ILE A 3 -35.43 70.95 -30.61
C ILE A 3 -34.27 69.94 -30.51
N ARG A 4 -33.04 70.43 -30.31
CA ARG A 4 -31.84 69.56 -30.18
C ARG A 4 -31.87 68.67 -28.94
N SER A 5 -32.47 69.11 -27.82
CA SER A 5 -32.52 68.33 -26.58
C SER A 5 -33.46 67.12 -26.64
N LYS A 6 -34.55 67.20 -27.44
CA LYS A 6 -35.47 66.07 -27.63
C LYS A 6 -34.85 64.93 -28.44
N TRP A 7 -33.96 65.25 -29.38
CA TRP A 7 -33.25 64.25 -30.19
C TRP A 7 -32.15 63.53 -29.39
N ILE A 8 -31.39 64.28 -28.59
CA ILE A 8 -30.35 63.71 -27.72
C ILE A 8 -30.96 62.74 -26.70
N LYS A 9 -32.11 63.09 -26.10
CA LYS A 9 -32.82 62.20 -25.16
C LYS A 9 -33.29 60.88 -25.80
N LYS A 10 -33.69 60.91 -27.07
CA LYS A 10 -34.10 59.68 -27.79
C LYS A 10 -32.89 58.78 -28.10
N ILE A 11 -31.76 59.37 -28.46
CA ILE A 11 -30.52 58.63 -28.75
C ILE A 11 -29.96 58.00 -27.46
N THR A 12 -29.96 58.73 -26.33
CA THR A 12 -29.49 58.17 -25.06
C THR A 12 -30.36 57.00 -24.59
N VAL A 13 -31.68 57.07 -24.76
CA VAL A 13 -32.58 55.95 -24.42
C VAL A 13 -32.33 54.74 -25.31
N ALA A 14 -32.10 54.94 -26.61
CA ALA A 14 -31.80 53.85 -27.54
C ALA A 14 -30.46 53.17 -27.22
N VAL A 15 -29.42 53.94 -26.88
CA VAL A 15 -28.10 53.40 -26.50
C VAL A 15 -28.17 52.63 -25.18
N ILE A 16 -28.93 53.10 -24.19
CA ILE A 16 -29.13 52.39 -22.93
C ILE A 16 -29.86 51.05 -23.15
N LEU A 17 -30.86 51.01 -24.05
CA LEU A 17 -31.57 49.78 -24.37
C LEU A 17 -30.67 48.76 -25.10
N ILE A 18 -29.83 49.22 -26.03
CA ILE A 18 -28.87 48.34 -26.72
C ILE A 18 -27.81 47.82 -25.74
N PHE A 19 -27.33 48.67 -24.83
CA PHE A 19 -26.36 48.28 -23.80
C PHE A 19 -26.95 47.29 -22.79
N ALA A 20 -28.24 47.44 -22.43
CA ALA A 20 -28.95 46.50 -21.58
C ALA A 20 -29.10 45.11 -22.23
N VAL A 21 -29.42 45.05 -23.53
CA VAL A 21 -29.52 43.79 -24.29
C VAL A 21 -28.14 43.12 -24.48
N PHE A 22 -27.08 43.91 -24.59
CA PHE A 22 -25.71 43.39 -24.67
C PHE A 22 -25.23 42.82 -23.32
N LEU A 23 -25.60 43.45 -22.19
CA LEU A 23 -25.28 42.94 -20.85
C LEU A 23 -26.02 41.63 -20.51
N THR A 24 -27.27 41.46 -20.95
CA THR A 24 -28.04 40.22 -20.72
C THR A 24 -27.53 39.06 -21.59
N SER A 25 -27.02 39.35 -22.78
CA SER A 25 -26.44 38.34 -23.67
C SER A 25 -25.09 37.83 -23.17
N LEU A 26 -24.27 38.69 -22.56
CA LEU A 26 -22.95 38.33 -22.02
C LEU A 26 -23.05 37.48 -20.74
N SER A 27 -24.08 37.71 -19.92
CA SER A 27 -24.35 36.93 -18.70
C SER A 27 -24.97 35.55 -18.98
N SER A 28 -25.62 35.37 -20.13
CA SER A 28 -26.19 34.08 -20.53
C SER A 28 -25.14 33.08 -21.02
N GLN A 29 -23.97 33.54 -21.47
CA GLN A 29 -22.91 32.67 -21.99
C GLN A 29 -22.04 32.06 -20.88
N SER A 30 -22.00 32.69 -19.69
CA SER A 30 -21.29 32.16 -18.51
C SER A 30 -22.08 31.11 -17.72
N THR A 31 -23.40 31.04 -17.85
CA THR A 31 -24.26 30.09 -17.11
C THR A 31 -24.48 28.76 -17.83
N LEU A 32 -24.29 28.70 -19.16
CA LEU A 32 -24.45 27.45 -19.92
C LEU A 32 -23.30 26.47 -19.68
N ASN A 33 -22.06 26.96 -19.51
CA ASN A 33 -20.90 26.08 -19.29
C ASN A 33 -20.82 25.47 -17.88
N ALA A 34 -21.46 26.08 -16.87
CA ALA A 34 -21.45 25.56 -15.50
C ALA A 34 -22.57 24.54 -15.23
N ALA A 35 -23.71 24.66 -15.94
CA ALA A 35 -24.84 23.74 -15.81
C ALA A 35 -24.54 22.37 -16.45
N ASP A 36 -23.99 22.35 -17.67
CA ASP A 36 -23.69 21.09 -18.38
C ASP A 36 -22.66 20.20 -17.64
N SER A 37 -21.62 20.80 -17.06
CA SER A 37 -20.62 20.05 -16.29
C SER A 37 -21.13 19.49 -14.97
N SER A 38 -22.16 20.12 -14.39
CA SER A 38 -22.76 19.67 -13.13
C SER A 38 -23.78 18.55 -13.34
N ASP A 39 -24.49 18.56 -14.48
CA ASP A 39 -25.50 17.57 -14.81
C ASP A 39 -24.86 16.24 -15.25
N SER A 40 -23.76 16.30 -16.02
CA SER A 40 -22.99 15.10 -16.40
C SER A 40 -22.38 14.43 -15.16
N ALA A 41 -21.65 15.17 -14.32
CA ALA A 41 -21.01 14.65 -13.12
C ALA A 41 -22.00 13.95 -12.16
N ASN A 42 -23.23 14.48 -12.04
CA ASN A 42 -24.29 13.84 -11.27
C ASN A 42 -24.78 12.54 -11.93
N SER A 43 -24.85 12.48 -13.26
CA SER A 43 -25.26 11.29 -14.00
C SER A 43 -24.27 10.13 -13.90
N GLU A 44 -22.96 10.39 -13.95
CA GLU A 44 -21.95 9.32 -13.85
C GLU A 44 -21.87 8.76 -12.42
N VAL A 45 -22.00 9.60 -11.40
CA VAL A 45 -22.09 9.15 -10.00
C VAL A 45 -23.37 8.36 -9.76
N HIS A 46 -24.51 8.77 -10.32
CA HIS A 46 -25.75 8.00 -10.25
C HIS A 46 -25.62 6.63 -10.92
N PHE A 47 -24.98 6.55 -12.08
CA PHE A 47 -24.72 5.28 -12.74
C PHE A 47 -23.88 4.33 -11.86
N LEU A 48 -22.84 4.82 -11.18
CA LEU A 48 -22.05 4.01 -10.25
C LEU A 48 -22.89 3.46 -9.09
N LEU A 49 -23.80 4.27 -8.52
CA LEU A 49 -24.70 3.86 -7.44
C LEU A 49 -25.72 2.82 -7.91
N GLU A 50 -26.31 3.01 -9.09
CA GLU A 50 -27.23 2.04 -9.70
C GLU A 50 -26.52 0.71 -9.98
N LEU A 51 -25.30 0.76 -10.51
CA LEU A 51 -24.49 -0.43 -10.76
C LEU A 51 -24.16 -1.18 -9.46
N GLN A 52 -23.81 -0.46 -8.39
CA GLN A 52 -23.59 -1.06 -7.07
C GLN A 52 -24.84 -1.80 -6.57
N GLU A 53 -26.01 -1.16 -6.63
CA GLU A 53 -27.27 -1.79 -6.20
C GLU A 53 -27.69 -2.97 -7.08
N PHE A 54 -27.46 -2.86 -8.40
CA PHE A 54 -27.67 -3.96 -9.33
C PHE A 54 -26.79 -5.17 -8.97
N ILE A 55 -25.49 -4.96 -8.71
CA ILE A 55 -24.57 -6.03 -8.31
C ILE A 55 -25.03 -6.68 -7.00
N LYS A 56 -25.37 -5.88 -5.98
CA LYS A 56 -25.81 -6.40 -4.68
C LYS A 56 -27.08 -7.23 -4.78
N SER A 57 -28.04 -6.80 -5.60
CA SER A 57 -29.34 -7.46 -5.75
C SER A 57 -29.29 -8.73 -6.59
N ASN A 58 -28.32 -8.85 -7.50
CA ASN A 58 -28.26 -9.94 -8.48
C ASN A 58 -27.08 -10.90 -8.28
N TYR A 59 -26.11 -10.58 -7.43
CA TYR A 59 -25.00 -11.48 -7.16
C TYR A 59 -25.38 -12.62 -6.22
N VAL A 60 -24.81 -13.80 -6.45
CA VAL A 60 -25.16 -15.06 -5.78
C VAL A 60 -24.83 -15.09 -4.28
N ARG A 61 -23.96 -14.21 -3.81
CA ARG A 61 -23.55 -14.10 -2.39
C ARG A 61 -23.78 -12.69 -1.88
N GLU A 62 -23.88 -12.56 -0.57
CA GLU A 62 -23.85 -11.24 0.06
C GLU A 62 -22.47 -10.58 -0.14
N ILE A 63 -22.46 -9.32 -0.57
CA ILE A 63 -21.25 -8.51 -0.74
C ILE A 63 -21.37 -7.24 0.10
N ASN A 64 -20.28 -6.86 0.76
CA ASN A 64 -20.15 -5.60 1.49
C ASN A 64 -19.92 -4.42 0.53
N ASP A 65 -20.60 -3.30 0.76
CA ASP A 65 -20.45 -2.05 -0.01
C ASP A 65 -19.00 -1.58 -0.14
N LEU A 66 -18.20 -1.68 0.93
CA LEU A 66 -16.79 -1.30 0.93
C LEU A 66 -15.96 -2.15 -0.03
N THR A 67 -16.34 -3.41 -0.28
CA THR A 67 -15.64 -4.27 -1.23
C THR A 67 -15.85 -3.77 -2.67
N ILE A 68 -17.09 -3.43 -3.02
CA ILE A 68 -17.43 -2.88 -4.35
C ILE A 68 -16.75 -1.53 -4.55
N LEU A 69 -16.85 -0.64 -3.56
CA LEU A 69 -16.23 0.68 -3.61
C LEU A 69 -14.70 0.60 -3.80
N LYS A 70 -14.00 -0.26 -3.04
CA LYS A 70 -12.56 -0.47 -3.21
C LYS A 70 -12.21 -1.00 -4.60
N GLY A 71 -13.03 -1.90 -5.14
CA GLY A 71 -12.87 -2.41 -6.50
C GLY A 71 -13.04 -1.33 -7.55
N ALA A 72 -14.06 -0.47 -7.40
CA ALA A 72 -14.29 0.67 -8.29
C ALA A 72 -13.13 1.67 -8.25
N ILE A 73 -12.65 2.06 -7.06
CA ILE A 73 -11.49 2.95 -6.91
C ILE A 73 -10.25 2.35 -7.56
N LYS A 74 -9.98 1.06 -7.30
CA LYS A 74 -8.85 0.37 -7.92
C LYS A 74 -8.94 0.40 -9.45
N GLY A 75 -10.09 0.06 -10.03
CA GLY A 75 -10.30 0.10 -11.48
C GLY A 75 -10.19 1.50 -12.08
N MET A 76 -10.65 2.53 -11.36
CA MET A 76 -10.47 3.93 -11.79
C MET A 76 -8.98 4.30 -11.87
N VAL A 77 -8.17 3.92 -10.88
CA VAL A 77 -6.72 4.18 -10.92
C VAL A 77 -6.03 3.37 -12.01
N GLU A 78 -6.38 2.09 -12.19
CA GLU A 78 -5.84 1.23 -13.26
C GLU A 78 -6.19 1.78 -14.65
N SER A 79 -7.33 2.45 -14.81
CA SER A 79 -7.77 3.04 -16.10
C SER A 79 -6.91 4.22 -16.58
N LEU A 80 -5.99 4.72 -15.76
CA LEU A 80 -5.03 5.74 -16.16
C LEU A 80 -3.97 5.23 -17.14
N ASP A 81 -3.87 3.91 -17.35
CA ASP A 81 -2.82 3.25 -18.16
C ASP A 81 -1.40 3.69 -17.75
N ASP A 82 -1.23 4.10 -16.49
CA ASP A 82 0.05 4.50 -15.89
C ASP A 82 0.55 3.39 -14.95
N PRO A 83 1.67 2.72 -15.26
CA PRO A 83 2.20 1.64 -14.44
C PRO A 83 2.70 2.09 -13.06
N TYR A 84 2.79 3.40 -12.81
CA TYR A 84 3.21 3.96 -11.52
C TYR A 84 2.04 4.45 -10.64
N SER A 85 0.83 4.49 -11.19
CA SER A 85 -0.38 4.85 -10.46
C SER A 85 -1.03 3.60 -9.87
N GLU A 86 -1.00 3.48 -8.54
CA GLU A 86 -1.59 2.33 -7.84
C GLU A 86 -2.46 2.79 -6.66
N TYR A 87 -3.65 2.19 -6.54
CA TYR A 87 -4.47 2.32 -5.36
C TYR A 87 -4.09 1.25 -4.33
N PHE A 88 -3.63 1.69 -3.16
CA PHE A 88 -3.39 0.80 -2.04
C PHE A 88 -4.60 0.71 -1.10
N THR A 89 -5.03 -0.52 -0.78
CA THR A 89 -5.84 -0.76 0.41
C THR A 89 -5.01 -0.48 1.67
N GLN A 90 -5.65 -0.36 2.83
CA GLN A 90 -4.93 -0.18 4.10
C GLN A 90 -3.85 -1.25 4.33
N GLU A 91 -4.18 -2.52 4.06
CA GLU A 91 -3.23 -3.63 4.17
C GLU A 91 -2.14 -3.53 3.10
N GLY A 92 -2.51 -3.21 1.86
CA GLY A 92 -1.56 -3.03 0.75
C GLY A 92 -0.55 -1.92 1.04
N PHE A 93 -1.02 -0.77 1.52
CA PHE A 93 -0.17 0.36 1.88
C PHE A 93 0.77 0.01 3.03
N LYS A 94 0.26 -0.70 4.05
CA LYS A 94 1.09 -1.21 5.14
C LYS A 94 2.19 -2.14 4.63
N ASN A 95 1.86 -3.09 3.75
CA ASN A 95 2.84 -4.01 3.18
C ASN A 95 3.88 -3.29 2.30
N PHE A 96 3.46 -2.31 1.52
CA PHE A 96 4.35 -1.46 0.72
C PHE A 96 5.32 -0.67 1.61
N ASN A 97 4.81 -0.03 2.67
CA ASN A 97 5.62 0.70 3.62
C ASN A 97 6.58 -0.21 4.39
N ASP A 98 6.11 -1.38 4.87
CA ASP A 98 6.96 -2.36 5.55
C ASP A 98 8.13 -2.81 4.65
N SER A 99 7.87 -3.03 3.35
CA SER A 99 8.89 -3.45 2.38
C SER A 99 9.87 -2.32 2.05
N THR A 100 9.39 -1.09 1.86
CA THR A 100 10.22 0.07 1.51
C THR A 100 11.09 0.53 2.67
N SER A 101 10.53 0.53 3.89
CA SER A 101 11.27 0.92 5.09
C SER A 101 12.25 -0.15 5.57
N GLY A 102 12.14 -1.40 5.07
CA GLY A 102 12.88 -2.53 5.58
C GLY A 102 12.46 -2.95 7.00
N ASN A 103 11.29 -2.50 7.46
CA ASN A 103 10.77 -2.72 8.81
C ASN A 103 9.44 -3.46 8.72
N PHE A 104 9.37 -4.67 9.27
CA PHE A 104 8.12 -5.44 9.27
C PHE A 104 7.85 -6.07 10.63
N ASN A 105 6.56 -6.18 10.97
CA ASN A 105 6.16 -6.85 12.21
C ASN A 105 6.08 -8.36 11.98
N GLY A 106 6.82 -9.13 12.78
CA GLY A 106 6.86 -10.59 12.67
C GLY A 106 7.87 -11.21 13.64
N ILE A 107 8.45 -12.34 13.25
CA ILE A 107 9.40 -13.07 14.10
C ILE A 107 10.83 -13.12 13.55
N GLY A 108 11.05 -12.65 12.32
CA GLY A 108 12.40 -12.56 11.73
C GLY A 108 12.90 -13.82 11.01
N ILE A 109 12.05 -14.44 10.19
CA ILE A 109 12.42 -15.61 9.38
C ILE A 109 12.17 -15.37 7.89
N VAL A 110 13.01 -15.99 7.07
CA VAL A 110 12.83 -16.08 5.61
C VAL A 110 12.36 -17.48 5.28
N ILE A 111 11.22 -17.58 4.62
CA ILE A 111 10.57 -18.85 4.29
C ILE A 111 10.50 -19.05 2.77
N THR A 112 10.50 -20.31 2.35
CA THR A 112 10.26 -20.71 0.96
C THR A 112 9.36 -21.94 0.91
N SER A 113 8.90 -22.30 -0.29
CA SER A 113 8.26 -23.59 -0.51
C SER A 113 9.30 -24.60 -0.99
N LYS A 114 9.44 -25.72 -0.26
CA LYS A 114 10.25 -26.87 -0.66
C LYS A 114 9.43 -28.13 -0.48
N GLU A 115 9.36 -28.97 -1.51
CA GLU A 115 8.60 -30.24 -1.48
C GLU A 115 7.12 -30.05 -1.06
N LYS A 116 6.51 -28.94 -1.50
CA LYS A 116 5.12 -28.53 -1.13
C LYS A 116 4.92 -28.23 0.37
N MET A 117 6.00 -28.12 1.14
CA MET A 117 5.99 -27.66 2.52
C MET A 117 6.65 -26.31 2.62
N VAL A 118 6.21 -25.48 3.58
CA VAL A 118 6.88 -24.22 3.86
C VAL A 118 8.08 -24.49 4.76
N THR A 119 9.26 -24.02 4.35
CA THR A 119 10.54 -24.28 5.02
C THR A 119 11.22 -22.97 5.35
N ILE A 120 11.83 -22.90 6.53
CA ILE A 120 12.70 -21.80 6.93
C ILE A 120 14.03 -21.91 6.17
N VAL A 121 14.34 -20.91 5.34
CA VAL A 121 15.61 -20.82 4.60
C VAL A 121 16.67 -20.10 5.44
N SER A 122 16.26 -19.04 6.14
CA SER A 122 17.14 -18.25 6.98
C SER A 122 16.39 -17.73 8.19
N VAL A 123 17.12 -17.56 9.28
CA VAL A 123 16.65 -16.90 10.51
C VAL A 123 17.54 -15.70 10.71
N LEU A 124 16.93 -14.52 10.72
CA LEU A 124 17.64 -13.25 10.85
C LEU A 124 18.26 -13.16 12.25
N ASP A 125 19.46 -12.60 12.33
CA ASP A 125 20.13 -12.42 13.61
C ASP A 125 19.42 -11.36 14.45
N GLU A 126 19.58 -11.46 15.78
CA GLU A 126 18.95 -10.55 16.75
C GLU A 126 17.41 -10.48 16.67
N THR A 127 16.77 -11.54 16.16
CA THR A 127 15.30 -11.60 16.04
C THR A 127 14.65 -12.57 17.03
N PRO A 128 13.36 -12.40 17.35
CA PRO A 128 12.62 -13.32 18.22
C PRO A 128 12.72 -14.79 17.79
N ALA A 129 12.70 -15.08 16.49
CA ALA A 129 12.85 -16.43 15.97
C ALA A 129 14.23 -17.04 16.28
N LYS A 130 15.30 -16.24 16.19
CA LYS A 130 16.65 -16.67 16.52
C LYS A 130 16.75 -17.02 18.01
N PHE A 131 16.22 -16.15 18.88
CA PHE A 131 16.21 -16.37 20.32
C PHE A 131 15.33 -17.56 20.73
N ALA A 132 14.23 -17.81 20.01
CA ALA A 132 13.38 -18.98 20.21
C ALA A 132 14.04 -20.30 19.77
N GLY A 133 15.12 -20.24 18.97
CA GLY A 133 15.84 -21.42 18.50
C GLY A 133 15.26 -22.07 17.24
N LEU A 134 14.50 -21.30 16.43
CA LEU A 134 14.20 -21.70 15.06
C LEU A 134 15.48 -21.76 14.24
N LYS A 135 15.52 -22.67 13.26
CA LYS A 135 16.72 -22.93 12.46
C LYS A 135 16.38 -23.02 10.96
N PRO A 136 17.33 -22.65 10.09
CA PRO A 136 17.27 -23.04 8.68
C PRO A 136 17.04 -24.54 8.52
N GLY A 137 16.15 -24.92 7.62
CA GLY A 137 15.75 -26.30 7.35
C GLY A 137 14.53 -26.79 8.14
N ASP A 138 14.01 -26.01 9.09
CA ASP A 138 12.76 -26.34 9.78
C ASP A 138 11.56 -26.27 8.81
N TYR A 139 10.74 -27.32 8.78
CA TYR A 139 9.47 -27.34 8.05
C TYR A 139 8.34 -26.84 8.95
N ILE A 140 7.66 -25.78 8.55
CA ILE A 140 6.54 -25.20 9.29
C ILE A 140 5.30 -26.06 9.04
N VAL A 141 4.74 -26.63 10.11
CA VAL A 141 3.59 -27.54 10.04
C VAL A 141 2.40 -27.05 10.85
N GLU A 142 2.60 -26.25 11.91
CA GLU A 142 1.51 -25.66 12.68
C GLU A 142 1.78 -24.17 12.93
N ILE A 143 0.72 -23.36 12.87
CA ILE A 143 0.72 -21.97 13.35
C ILE A 143 -0.53 -21.74 14.20
N ASP A 144 -0.34 -21.30 15.44
CA ASP A 144 -1.41 -21.09 16.43
C ASP A 144 -2.34 -22.30 16.59
N GLY A 145 -1.73 -23.50 16.52
CA GLY A 145 -2.43 -24.78 16.63
C GLY A 145 -3.14 -25.25 15.35
N ASN A 146 -3.09 -24.48 14.26
CA ASN A 146 -3.69 -24.85 12.98
C ASN A 146 -2.63 -25.48 12.06
N ASP A 147 -2.96 -26.60 11.42
CA ASP A 147 -2.12 -27.18 10.36
C ASP A 147 -2.01 -26.19 9.19
N VAL A 148 -0.80 -26.00 8.69
CA VAL A 148 -0.50 -25.09 7.58
C VAL A 148 0.08 -25.81 6.36
N LYS A 149 0.08 -27.15 6.35
CA LYS A 149 0.49 -27.93 5.17
C LYS A 149 -0.41 -27.64 3.98
N GLY A 150 0.21 -27.46 2.82
CA GLY A 150 -0.49 -27.16 1.56
C GLY A 150 -0.90 -25.70 1.39
N LEU A 151 -0.74 -24.85 2.41
CA LEU A 151 -0.88 -23.41 2.25
C LEU A 151 0.28 -22.83 1.43
N SER A 152 0.01 -21.75 0.71
CA SER A 152 1.03 -20.99 0.00
C SER A 152 1.97 -20.29 0.98
N VAL A 153 3.16 -19.93 0.50
CA VAL A 153 4.14 -19.14 1.28
C VAL A 153 3.52 -17.82 1.76
N ALA A 154 2.70 -17.18 0.92
CA ALA A 154 2.03 -15.92 1.25
C ALA A 154 1.02 -16.08 2.41
N GLU A 155 0.22 -17.15 2.39
CA GLU A 155 -0.73 -17.45 3.47
C GLU A 155 -0.04 -17.82 4.78
N VAL A 156 1.07 -18.54 4.72
CA VAL A 156 1.87 -18.85 5.91
C VAL A 156 2.53 -17.58 6.45
N ALA A 157 3.10 -16.74 5.58
CA ALA A 157 3.70 -15.47 5.97
C ALA A 157 2.67 -14.54 6.65
N SER A 158 1.45 -14.45 6.13
CA SER A 158 0.41 -13.58 6.70
C SER A 158 -0.02 -14.01 8.10
N ARG A 159 0.01 -15.32 8.41
CA ARG A 159 -0.27 -15.86 9.75
C ARG A 159 0.88 -15.63 10.75
N ILE A 160 2.12 -15.66 10.27
CA ILE A 160 3.30 -15.37 11.08
C ILE A 160 3.37 -13.88 11.42
N LYS A 161 3.04 -13.02 10.45
CA LYS A 161 2.91 -11.58 10.66
C LYS A 161 1.77 -11.29 11.65
N GLY A 162 1.88 -10.16 12.32
CA GLY A 162 0.90 -9.72 13.32
C GLY A 162 1.43 -8.52 14.06
N GLN A 163 0.65 -7.97 14.98
CA GLN A 163 1.05 -6.80 15.75
C GLN A 163 2.25 -7.14 16.66
N SER A 164 3.24 -6.24 16.74
CA SER A 164 4.35 -6.36 17.71
C SER A 164 3.82 -6.49 19.14
N GLY A 165 4.48 -7.31 19.94
CA GLY A 165 4.09 -7.66 21.32
C GLY A 165 3.06 -8.80 21.42
N THR A 166 2.44 -9.24 20.32
CA THR A 166 1.56 -10.42 20.33
C THR A 166 2.37 -11.71 20.18
N ASN A 167 1.82 -12.84 20.61
CA ASN A 167 2.49 -14.13 20.49
C ASN A 167 2.01 -14.92 19.28
N VAL A 168 2.90 -15.72 18.69
CA VAL A 168 2.60 -16.74 17.70
C VAL A 168 3.18 -18.08 18.17
N SER A 169 2.37 -19.13 18.09
CA SER A 169 2.81 -20.49 18.36
C SER A 169 3.21 -21.16 17.04
N MET A 170 4.49 -21.49 16.89
CA MET A 170 5.05 -22.15 15.72
C MET A 170 5.30 -23.62 16.03
N GLY A 171 4.72 -24.53 15.24
CA GLY A 171 5.06 -25.94 15.22
C GLY A 171 5.90 -26.29 14.00
N VAL A 172 7.07 -26.88 14.21
CA VAL A 172 7.99 -27.24 13.12
C VAL A 172 8.47 -28.69 13.22
N ILE A 173 8.77 -29.28 12.06
CA ILE A 173 9.49 -30.55 11.95
C ILE A 173 10.94 -30.24 11.60
N ARG A 174 11.86 -30.74 12.42
CA ARG A 174 13.31 -30.58 12.25
C ARG A 174 13.94 -31.93 11.93
N SER A 175 14.85 -31.97 10.95
CA SER A 175 15.56 -33.19 10.62
C SER A 175 16.35 -33.72 11.82
N GLY A 176 16.21 -35.01 12.12
CA GLY A 176 16.82 -35.64 13.31
C GLY A 176 15.94 -35.64 14.55
N GLU A 177 14.82 -34.91 14.55
CA GLU A 177 13.85 -34.89 15.64
C GLU A 177 12.62 -35.73 15.31
N SER A 178 12.21 -36.60 16.22
CA SER A 178 11.05 -37.50 16.02
C SER A 178 9.71 -36.83 16.32
N GLN A 179 9.71 -35.66 16.95
CA GLN A 179 8.51 -34.95 17.40
C GLN A 179 8.45 -33.54 16.80
N ILE A 180 7.23 -33.00 16.70
CA ILE A 180 7.02 -31.60 16.33
C ILE A 180 7.55 -30.71 17.46
N LEU A 181 8.47 -29.82 17.13
CA LEU A 181 8.98 -28.82 18.05
C LEU A 181 8.02 -27.62 18.08
N LYS A 182 7.61 -27.20 19.27
CA LYS A 182 6.71 -26.05 19.45
C LYS A 182 7.45 -24.88 20.07
N PHE A 183 7.29 -23.71 19.47
CA PHE A 183 7.91 -22.46 19.88
C PHE A 183 6.84 -21.39 20.05
N ASN A 184 6.76 -20.80 21.24
CA ASN A 184 5.92 -19.61 21.45
C ASN A 184 6.80 -18.38 21.33
N ILE A 185 6.54 -17.54 20.34
CA ILE A 185 7.42 -16.44 19.94
C ILE A 185 6.65 -15.14 20.01
N THR A 186 7.19 -14.15 20.71
CA THR A 186 6.63 -12.80 20.72
C THR A 186 7.05 -12.08 19.45
N ARG A 187 6.06 -11.59 18.69
CA ARG A 187 6.28 -10.79 17.49
C ARG A 187 6.94 -9.47 17.86
N ASP A 188 7.84 -9.00 17.01
CA ASP A 188 8.50 -7.70 17.16
C ASP A 188 8.65 -7.01 15.80
N ILE A 189 9.09 -5.76 15.83
CA ILE A 189 9.51 -5.00 14.65
C ILE A 189 10.88 -5.54 14.23
N ILE A 190 10.91 -6.21 13.09
CA ILE A 190 12.12 -6.72 12.48
C ILE A 190 12.69 -5.64 11.58
N LYS A 191 13.92 -5.24 11.85
CA LYS A 191 14.68 -4.29 11.03
C LYS A 191 15.66 -5.04 10.15
N VAL A 192 15.53 -4.90 8.84
CA VAL A 192 16.48 -5.51 7.89
C VAL A 192 17.70 -4.62 7.77
N ASN A 193 18.88 -5.17 8.06
CA ASN A 193 20.14 -4.51 7.79
C ASN A 193 20.50 -4.70 6.29
N PRO A 194 20.56 -3.62 5.49
CA PRO A 194 20.90 -3.71 4.08
C PRO A 194 22.43 -3.69 3.81
N ILE A 195 23.26 -3.66 4.85
CA ILE A 195 24.71 -3.52 4.75
C ILE A 195 25.42 -4.85 4.99
N GLU A 196 26.15 -5.32 3.99
CA GLU A 196 27.15 -6.37 4.14
C GLU A 196 28.55 -5.73 4.19
N SER A 197 29.30 -5.91 5.27
CA SER A 197 30.64 -5.36 5.45
C SER A 197 31.69 -6.45 5.73
N LYS A 198 32.91 -6.30 5.20
CA LYS A 198 34.05 -7.19 5.44
C LYS A 198 35.37 -6.42 5.37
N ILE A 199 36.33 -6.73 6.25
CA ILE A 199 37.70 -6.23 6.14
C ILE A 199 38.49 -7.21 5.26
N LEU A 200 39.06 -6.71 4.15
CA LEU A 200 39.85 -7.53 3.22
C LEU A 200 41.35 -7.57 3.57
N GLY A 201 41.76 -6.80 4.58
CA GLY A 201 43.15 -6.61 4.98
C GLY A 201 43.82 -5.46 4.22
N GLN A 202 45.07 -5.14 4.58
CA GLN A 202 45.88 -4.09 3.96
C GLN A 202 45.23 -2.68 3.99
N GLY A 203 44.41 -2.41 5.01
CA GLY A 203 43.67 -1.14 5.12
C GLY A 203 42.47 -1.02 4.17
N ILE A 204 41.98 -2.12 3.60
CA ILE A 204 40.84 -2.13 2.68
C ILE A 204 39.62 -2.73 3.38
N GLY A 205 38.57 -1.91 3.54
CA GLY A 205 37.23 -2.34 3.89
C GLY A 205 36.35 -2.50 2.64
N TYR A 206 35.56 -3.56 2.60
CA TYR A 206 34.53 -3.81 1.58
C TYR A 206 33.15 -3.60 2.19
N LEU A 207 32.32 -2.81 1.52
CA LEU A 207 30.94 -2.56 1.91
C LEU A 207 30.03 -2.72 0.70
N LYS A 208 28.95 -3.47 0.87
CA LYS A 208 27.91 -3.66 -0.12
C LYS A 208 26.57 -3.28 0.49
N ILE A 209 25.89 -2.36 -0.20
CA ILE A 209 24.51 -1.99 0.08
C ILE A 209 23.64 -2.87 -0.81
N THR A 210 22.82 -3.74 -0.22
CA THR A 210 21.93 -4.63 -0.98
C THR A 210 20.67 -3.92 -1.46
N GLU A 211 20.18 -2.97 -0.67
CA GLU A 211 19.03 -2.11 -0.97
C GLU A 211 19.12 -0.81 -0.17
N PHE A 212 18.34 0.20 -0.56
CA PHE A 212 18.20 1.43 0.22
C PHE A 212 16.87 1.40 0.96
N ASN A 213 16.94 1.32 2.29
CA ASN A 213 15.81 1.39 3.20
C ASN A 213 16.10 2.34 4.38
N ASP A 214 15.14 2.54 5.28
CA ASP A 214 15.26 3.49 6.40
C ASP A 214 16.43 3.15 7.35
N ASN A 215 16.86 1.89 7.38
CA ASN A 215 17.95 1.41 8.24
C ASN A 215 19.34 1.61 7.61
N THR A 216 19.44 2.07 6.36
CA THR A 216 20.71 2.11 5.61
C THR A 216 21.75 3.01 6.26
N VAL A 217 21.38 4.24 6.64
CA VAL A 217 22.33 5.24 7.16
C VAL A 217 22.94 4.77 8.49
N GLU A 218 22.10 4.31 9.42
CA GLU A 218 22.54 3.82 10.74
C GLU A 218 23.51 2.63 10.62
N ASN A 219 23.17 1.65 9.76
CA ASN A 219 24.02 0.49 9.55
C ASN A 219 25.31 0.82 8.78
N LEU A 220 25.25 1.79 7.85
CA LEU A 220 26.41 2.28 7.11
C LEU A 220 27.41 2.94 8.07
N ASP A 221 26.94 3.84 8.94
CA ASP A 221 27.78 4.51 9.94
C ASP A 221 28.42 3.49 10.89
N SER A 222 27.65 2.49 11.32
CA SER A 222 28.14 1.39 12.16
C SER A 222 29.27 0.61 11.47
N ALA A 223 29.09 0.24 10.20
CA ALA A 223 30.11 -0.46 9.43
C ALA A 223 31.36 0.39 9.17
N LEU A 224 31.21 1.68 8.86
CA LEU A 224 32.33 2.60 8.65
C LEU A 224 33.13 2.82 9.93
N ASN A 225 32.49 2.85 11.10
CA ASN A 225 33.19 2.97 12.37
C ASN A 225 34.01 1.71 12.70
N GLN A 226 33.49 0.52 12.41
CA GLN A 226 34.25 -0.74 12.55
C GLN A 226 35.54 -0.73 11.70
N PHE A 227 35.51 -0.17 10.50
CA PHE A 227 36.70 -0.06 9.64
C PHE A 227 37.73 0.97 10.11
N LYS A 228 37.36 1.92 10.99
CA LYS A 228 38.31 2.86 11.58
C LYS A 228 39.06 2.26 12.76
N GLU A 229 38.46 1.26 13.42
CA GLU A 229 38.99 0.63 14.62
C GLU A 229 39.88 -0.59 14.33
N GLY A 230 39.78 -1.20 13.14
CA GLY A 230 40.55 -2.38 12.70
C GLY A 230 41.47 -2.12 11.52
#